data_AF-A0A5C1QLJ6-F1
#
_entry.id   AF-A0A5C1QLJ6-F1
#
_cell.length_a   1.000
_cell.length_b   1.000
_cell.length_c   1.000
_cell.angle_alpha   90.00
_cell.angle_beta   90.00
_cell.angle_gamma   90.00
#
_symmetry.space_group_name_H-M   'P 1'
#
loop_
_entity.id
_entity.type
_entity.pdbx_description
1 polymer ?
#
loop_
_entity_poly.entity_id
_entity_poly.type
_entity_poly.pdbx_seq_one_letter_code
_entity_poly.pdbx_strand_id
1 'polypeptide(L)'
;MHLEMSQSGTPTARINNKYLHSKYDPLKEARLFVNNFIQDKSYSKNKLIIVLEPGLGYLLNELSLIHPQNLIFSVFFHSNTYQYCSEKGVLDNIFSYAPNMNDSLTTVLDKTLTRLNMRDIIFLEWPASKYLFPDECKHIRYKILEHLRILQGNEITKRQFSKLWICNGIRNYLRHDYSTCIASPLDRAVILAASGPSLENHIDRIQELQKDYFIVALPSSLSILKEYDIIPDILFTTDPGFYAREHLKYLDPSTLCIAPVTASFRDNQNHLAGINQGSYIESLLFKNNELPFLAEMGTVAATALTFLKEICTHPIYIAGLDFCIKDIKMHAEPHSFKSIILKNENRFFPGVSSYFNRANDMAYKIENHFRYSKSMDTYSAWFRNQKFPDNFLRLSPIQVNLPFKTKNTIPSISMKGTKQIVLKRSIHYPNLRERIRKISELRSSLNHELHQFEKSSVPTQFLNQTSSELFPEFSISDNPEEIISRMKLFLHKIGQLI
;
A
#
# COMPACT_ATOMS: atom_id res chain seq x y z
N MET A 1 -40.41 -3.76 -7.89
CA MET A 1 -40.98 -4.28 -6.62
C MET A 1 -42.47 -3.98 -6.56
N HIS A 2 -43.31 -4.95 -6.21
CA HIS A 2 -44.74 -4.78 -5.93
C HIS A 2 -45.00 -5.00 -4.44
N LEU A 3 -45.68 -4.06 -3.77
CA LEU A 3 -46.10 -4.20 -2.38
C LEU A 3 -47.53 -4.73 -2.31
N GLU A 4 -47.78 -5.66 -1.42
CA GLU A 4 -49.12 -6.19 -1.14
C GLU A 4 -49.24 -6.57 0.34
N MET A 5 -50.45 -6.80 0.82
CA MET A 5 -50.68 -7.20 2.21
C MET A 5 -50.57 -8.72 2.35
N SER A 6 -49.80 -9.18 3.33
CA SER A 6 -49.80 -10.59 3.76
C SER A 6 -51.12 -10.96 4.46
N GLN A 7 -51.35 -12.25 4.68
CA GLN A 7 -52.52 -12.72 5.41
C GLN A 7 -52.58 -12.22 6.87
N SER A 8 -51.42 -11.91 7.47
CA SER A 8 -51.35 -11.28 8.80
C SER A 8 -51.62 -9.77 8.80
N GLY A 9 -51.88 -9.17 7.64
CA GLY A 9 -52.12 -7.74 7.51
C GLY A 9 -50.85 -6.89 7.60
N THR A 10 -49.67 -7.49 7.40
CA THR A 10 -48.39 -6.76 7.28
C THR A 10 -47.91 -6.73 5.83
N PRO A 11 -47.25 -5.66 5.37
CA PRO A 11 -46.77 -5.60 3.98
C PRO A 11 -45.81 -6.75 3.63
N THR A 12 -45.94 -7.27 2.43
CA THR A 12 -44.94 -8.14 1.80
C THR A 12 -44.55 -7.55 0.45
N ALA A 13 -43.39 -7.95 -0.06
CA ALA A 13 -42.85 -7.47 -1.31
C ALA A 13 -42.67 -8.64 -2.29
N ARG A 14 -43.02 -8.38 -3.54
CA ARG A 14 -42.84 -9.32 -4.64
C ARG A 14 -41.98 -8.70 -5.74
N ILE A 15 -41.01 -9.46 -6.22
CA ILE A 15 -40.11 -9.09 -7.33
C ILE A 15 -40.07 -10.28 -8.28
N ASN A 16 -40.32 -10.04 -9.58
CA ASN A 16 -40.36 -11.10 -10.60
C ASN A 16 -41.24 -12.30 -10.19
N ASN A 17 -42.44 -12.02 -9.68
CA ASN A 17 -43.42 -12.99 -9.16
C ASN A 17 -42.97 -13.84 -7.96
N LYS A 18 -41.81 -13.57 -7.36
CA LYS A 18 -41.29 -14.24 -6.18
C LYS A 18 -41.36 -13.32 -4.96
N TYR A 19 -41.70 -13.88 -3.82
CA TYR A 19 -41.83 -13.14 -2.57
C TYR A 19 -40.46 -12.92 -1.92
N LEU A 20 -40.25 -11.71 -1.42
CA LEU A 20 -39.09 -11.33 -0.62
C LEU A 20 -39.32 -11.58 0.89
N HIS A 21 -40.59 -11.66 1.30
CA HIS A 21 -41.03 -12.01 2.66
C HIS A 21 -42.24 -12.94 2.59
N SER A 22 -42.48 -13.70 3.65
CA SER A 22 -43.62 -14.59 3.80
C SER A 22 -44.93 -13.93 3.39
N LYS A 23 -45.70 -14.59 2.52
CA LYS A 23 -47.06 -14.14 2.17
C LYS A 23 -48.06 -14.31 3.32
N TYR A 24 -47.70 -15.08 4.33
CA TYR A 24 -48.55 -15.39 5.48
C TYR A 24 -48.28 -14.41 6.62
N ASP A 25 -47.01 -14.32 7.06
CA ASP A 25 -46.60 -13.49 8.19
C ASP A 25 -45.09 -13.13 8.11
N PRO A 26 -44.74 -12.03 7.43
CA PRO A 26 -43.39 -11.48 7.33
C PRO A 26 -42.69 -11.24 8.68
N LEU A 27 -43.41 -10.76 9.69
CA LEU A 27 -42.82 -10.44 11.00
C LEU A 27 -42.43 -11.72 11.74
N LYS A 28 -43.31 -12.71 11.76
CA LYS A 28 -43.02 -14.01 12.36
C LYS A 28 -41.85 -14.71 11.69
N GLU A 29 -41.76 -14.62 10.35
CA GLU A 29 -40.62 -15.15 9.59
C GLU A 29 -39.30 -14.52 10.03
N ALA A 30 -39.24 -13.18 10.09
CA ALA A 30 -38.04 -12.46 10.52
C ALA A 30 -37.63 -12.82 11.95
N ARG A 31 -38.60 -12.88 12.88
CA ARG A 31 -38.34 -13.24 14.27
C ARG A 31 -37.77 -14.65 14.43
N LEU A 32 -38.35 -15.62 13.73
CA LEU A 32 -37.86 -17.00 13.75
C LEU A 32 -36.44 -17.09 13.19
N PHE A 33 -36.16 -16.36 12.12
CA PHE A 33 -34.84 -16.32 11.51
C PHE A 33 -33.79 -15.73 12.46
N VAL A 34 -34.08 -14.59 13.10
CA VAL A 34 -33.18 -13.96 14.06
C VAL A 34 -32.93 -14.85 15.29
N ASN A 35 -33.98 -15.48 15.82
CA ASN A 35 -33.86 -16.40 16.96
C ASN A 35 -32.95 -17.58 16.67
N ASN A 36 -33.01 -18.13 15.45
CA ASN A 36 -32.10 -19.20 15.03
C ASN A 36 -30.68 -18.67 14.84
N PHE A 37 -30.53 -17.49 14.25
CA PHE A 37 -29.23 -16.86 14.00
C PHE A 37 -28.44 -16.62 15.29
N ILE A 38 -29.08 -16.12 16.36
CA ILE A 38 -28.38 -15.84 17.62
C ILE A 38 -28.00 -17.09 18.44
N GLN A 39 -28.57 -18.25 18.10
CA GLN A 39 -28.20 -19.53 18.70
C GLN A 39 -26.95 -20.14 18.03
N ASP A 40 -26.54 -19.62 16.88
CA ASP A 40 -25.33 -20.07 16.20
C ASP A 40 -24.08 -19.69 16.99
N LYS A 41 -23.11 -20.61 17.10
CA LYS A 41 -21.85 -20.40 17.85
C LYS A 41 -21.00 -19.24 17.28
N SER A 42 -21.20 -18.88 16.02
CA SER A 42 -20.49 -17.78 15.37
C SER A 42 -20.97 -16.39 15.80
N TYR A 43 -22.19 -16.29 16.35
CA TYR A 43 -22.79 -15.03 16.79
C TYR A 43 -22.14 -14.47 18.06
N SER A 44 -21.98 -13.15 18.10
CA SER A 44 -21.56 -12.40 19.29
C SER A 44 -22.02 -10.94 19.14
N LYS A 45 -22.38 -10.31 20.27
CA LYS A 45 -22.84 -8.91 20.32
C LYS A 45 -21.79 -7.89 19.88
N ASN A 46 -20.51 -8.28 19.84
CA ASN A 46 -19.40 -7.39 19.50
C ASN A 46 -18.95 -7.52 18.03
N LYS A 47 -19.74 -8.17 17.16
CA LYS A 47 -19.41 -8.36 15.75
C LYS A 47 -20.23 -7.45 14.84
N LEU A 48 -19.66 -7.05 13.70
CA LEU A 48 -20.38 -6.31 12.67
C LEU A 48 -21.24 -7.31 11.91
N ILE A 49 -22.56 -7.12 11.91
CA ILE A 49 -23.47 -7.93 11.12
C ILE A 49 -23.71 -7.21 9.79
N ILE A 50 -23.29 -7.84 8.70
CA ILE A 50 -23.55 -7.37 7.34
C ILE A 50 -24.80 -8.08 6.82
N VAL A 51 -25.90 -7.36 6.68
CA VAL A 51 -27.18 -7.88 6.19
C VAL A 51 -27.27 -7.64 4.69
N LEU A 52 -27.37 -8.71 3.91
CA LEU A 52 -27.48 -8.63 2.44
C LEU A 52 -28.95 -8.64 2.02
N GLU A 53 -29.39 -7.53 1.42
CA GLU A 53 -30.75 -7.23 0.95
C GLU A 53 -31.82 -7.58 1.99
N PRO A 54 -32.09 -6.69 2.97
CA PRO A 54 -33.08 -6.94 4.03
C PRO A 54 -34.54 -6.80 3.55
N GLY A 55 -34.76 -6.45 2.29
CA GLY A 55 -36.08 -6.20 1.74
C GLY A 55 -36.80 -5.05 2.43
N LEU A 56 -37.93 -5.34 3.10
CA LEU A 56 -38.76 -4.33 3.78
C LEU A 56 -38.27 -4.03 5.20
N GLY A 57 -37.12 -4.58 5.61
CA GLY A 57 -36.47 -4.22 6.86
C GLY A 57 -36.95 -4.99 8.09
N TYR A 58 -37.83 -5.99 7.94
CA TYR A 58 -38.28 -6.81 9.07
C TYR A 58 -37.13 -7.48 9.82
N LEU A 59 -36.15 -8.00 9.07
CA LEU A 59 -34.95 -8.59 9.65
C LEU A 59 -34.12 -7.56 10.43
N LEU A 60 -34.00 -6.33 9.91
CA LEU A 60 -33.25 -5.26 10.57
C LEU A 60 -33.93 -4.82 11.88
N ASN A 61 -35.26 -4.73 11.89
CA ASN A 61 -36.03 -4.37 13.08
C ASN A 61 -35.84 -5.42 14.19
N GLU A 62 -36.02 -6.71 13.88
CA GLU A 62 -35.87 -7.78 14.87
C GLU A 62 -34.42 -7.90 15.36
N LEU A 63 -33.41 -7.73 14.49
CA LEU A 63 -32.00 -7.66 14.92
C LEU A 63 -31.72 -6.48 15.84
N SER A 64 -32.30 -5.31 15.55
CA SER A 64 -32.06 -4.08 16.30
C SER A 64 -32.59 -4.11 17.73
N LEU A 65 -33.46 -5.07 18.06
CA LEU A 65 -33.93 -5.30 19.43
C LEU A 65 -32.89 -6.01 20.30
N ILE A 66 -31.93 -6.72 19.69
CA ILE A 66 -31.04 -7.65 20.40
C ILE A 66 -29.54 -7.42 20.13
N HIS A 67 -29.23 -6.71 19.04
CA HIS A 67 -27.87 -6.38 18.60
C HIS A 67 -27.71 -4.86 18.49
N PRO A 68 -26.55 -4.28 18.87
CA PRO A 68 -26.34 -2.85 18.77
C PRO A 68 -26.48 -2.35 17.32
N GLN A 69 -27.37 -1.38 17.10
CA GLN A 69 -27.73 -0.87 15.76
C GLN A 69 -26.52 -0.31 14.99
N ASN A 70 -25.58 0.32 15.72
CA ASN A 70 -24.33 0.84 15.17
C ASN A 70 -23.38 -0.27 14.64
N LEU A 71 -23.61 -1.53 15.02
CA LEU A 71 -22.88 -2.71 14.57
C LEU A 71 -23.67 -3.51 13.52
N ILE A 72 -24.67 -2.90 12.88
CA ILE A 72 -25.38 -3.45 11.74
C ILE A 72 -25.01 -2.64 10.50
N PHE A 73 -24.64 -3.34 9.42
CA PHE A 73 -24.40 -2.76 8.10
C PHE A 73 -25.29 -3.44 7.05
N SER A 74 -26.21 -2.69 6.47
CA SER A 74 -27.17 -3.22 5.49
C SER A 74 -26.74 -2.89 4.06
N VAL A 75 -26.71 -3.89 3.19
CA VAL A 75 -26.41 -3.72 1.76
C VAL A 75 -27.64 -4.05 0.94
N PHE A 76 -28.20 -3.06 0.24
CA PHE A 76 -29.34 -3.21 -0.65
C PHE A 76 -28.88 -3.51 -2.08
N PHE A 77 -29.63 -4.33 -2.80
CA PHE A 77 -29.46 -4.63 -4.22
C PHE A 77 -30.54 -3.95 -5.07
N HIS A 78 -31.69 -3.64 -4.47
CA HIS A 78 -32.80 -2.98 -5.15
C HIS A 78 -33.09 -1.59 -4.54
N SER A 79 -33.21 -0.55 -5.37
CA SER A 79 -33.44 0.82 -4.90
C SER A 79 -34.76 0.98 -4.11
N ASN A 80 -35.85 0.36 -4.58
CA ASN A 80 -37.14 0.46 -3.89
C ASN A 80 -37.16 -0.16 -2.48
N THR A 81 -36.37 -1.20 -2.20
CA THR A 81 -36.31 -1.80 -0.85
C THR A 81 -35.54 -0.88 0.10
N TYR A 82 -34.46 -0.26 -0.39
CA TYR A 82 -33.74 0.80 0.33
C TYR A 82 -34.67 1.99 0.64
N GLN A 83 -35.36 2.51 -0.39
CA GLN A 83 -36.26 3.66 -0.23
C GLN A 83 -37.37 3.38 0.78
N TYR A 84 -37.99 2.20 0.71
CA TYR A 84 -39.02 1.80 1.67
C TYR A 84 -38.48 1.77 3.11
N CYS A 85 -37.32 1.16 3.33
CA CYS A 85 -36.69 1.11 4.65
C CYS A 85 -36.34 2.52 5.16
N SER A 86 -35.83 3.39 4.29
CA SER A 86 -35.50 4.78 4.61
C SER A 86 -36.74 5.59 5.01
N GLU A 87 -37.82 5.52 4.22
CA GLU A 87 -39.08 6.24 4.50
C GLU A 87 -39.77 5.77 5.78
N LYS A 88 -39.55 4.52 6.18
CA LYS A 88 -40.08 3.93 7.41
C LYS A 88 -39.18 4.13 8.63
N GLY A 89 -38.05 4.84 8.50
CA GLY A 89 -37.11 5.09 9.60
C GLY A 89 -36.37 3.85 10.08
N VAL A 90 -36.35 2.76 9.30
CA VAL A 90 -35.66 1.51 9.68
C VAL A 90 -34.14 1.72 9.71
N LEU A 91 -33.63 2.72 8.97
CA LEU A 91 -32.21 2.93 8.75
C LEU A 91 -31.57 4.01 9.63
N ASP A 92 -32.32 4.69 10.50
CA ASP A 92 -31.90 5.91 11.19
C ASP A 92 -30.59 5.77 12.00
N ASN A 93 -30.28 4.56 12.47
CA ASN A 93 -29.05 4.24 13.21
C ASN A 93 -28.25 3.07 12.62
N ILE A 94 -28.62 2.61 11.41
CA ILE A 94 -28.01 1.47 10.74
C ILE A 94 -27.19 2.00 9.57
N PHE A 95 -25.93 1.60 9.50
CA PHE A 95 -25.13 1.90 8.32
C PHE A 95 -25.71 1.19 7.11
N SER A 96 -25.80 1.87 5.97
CA SER A 96 -26.37 1.26 4.77
C SER A 96 -25.67 1.67 3.49
N TYR A 97 -25.71 0.77 2.51
CA TYR A 97 -25.30 1.00 1.13
C TYR A 97 -26.43 0.57 0.19
N ALA A 98 -26.69 1.35 -0.86
CA ALA A 98 -27.64 1.01 -1.91
C ALA A 98 -27.11 1.42 -3.29
N PRO A 99 -27.62 0.80 -4.38
CA PRO A 99 -27.31 1.25 -5.73
C PRO A 99 -27.79 2.70 -5.90
N ASN A 100 -26.98 3.53 -6.56
CA ASN A 100 -27.19 4.97 -6.78
C ASN A 100 -26.88 5.92 -5.61
N MET A 101 -26.25 5.43 -4.53
CA MET A 101 -25.59 6.33 -3.58
C MET A 101 -24.33 6.95 -4.20
N ASN A 102 -24.00 8.17 -3.78
CA ASN A 102 -22.79 8.88 -4.22
C ASN A 102 -21.50 8.17 -3.77
N ASP A 103 -21.52 7.58 -2.58
CA ASP A 103 -20.37 6.83 -2.05
C ASP A 103 -20.33 5.41 -2.62
N SER A 104 -19.13 4.93 -2.93
CA SER A 104 -18.92 3.54 -3.31
C SER A 104 -19.10 2.60 -2.10
N LEU A 105 -19.44 1.33 -2.34
CA LEU A 105 -19.55 0.31 -1.29
C LEU A 105 -18.30 0.25 -0.41
N THR A 106 -17.11 0.28 -1.01
CA THR A 106 -15.83 0.24 -0.28
C THR A 106 -15.65 1.47 0.58
N THR A 107 -16.03 2.66 0.09
CA THR A 107 -15.97 3.91 0.87
C THR A 107 -16.88 3.88 2.10
N VAL A 108 -18.13 3.41 1.94
CA VAL A 108 -19.05 3.28 3.08
C VAL A 108 -18.54 2.24 4.07
N LEU A 109 -18.06 1.10 3.57
CA LEU A 109 -17.49 0.04 4.38
C LEU A 109 -16.27 0.51 5.19
N ASP A 110 -15.37 1.28 4.58
CA ASP A 110 -14.20 1.86 5.26
C ASP A 110 -14.60 2.81 6.38
N LYS A 111 -15.58 3.70 6.13
CA LYS A 111 -16.12 4.60 7.17
C LYS A 111 -16.70 3.81 8.34
N THR A 112 -17.44 2.74 8.05
CA THR A 112 -18.04 1.87 9.07
C THR A 112 -16.98 1.11 9.88
N LEU A 113 -16.05 0.42 9.22
CA LEU A 113 -15.02 -0.38 9.89
C LEU A 113 -14.08 0.50 10.74
N THR A 114 -13.68 1.66 10.21
CA THR A 114 -12.83 2.62 10.91
C THR A 114 -13.51 3.17 12.16
N ARG A 115 -14.79 3.56 12.06
CA ARG A 115 -15.55 4.09 13.20
C ARG A 115 -15.68 3.07 14.34
N LEU A 116 -15.82 1.80 13.99
CA LEU A 116 -16.10 0.74 14.95
C LEU A 116 -14.84 0.06 15.49
N ASN A 117 -13.67 0.26 14.85
CA ASN A 117 -12.44 -0.49 15.12
C ASN A 117 -12.66 -2.03 15.12
N MET A 118 -13.61 -2.51 14.30
CA MET A 118 -13.99 -3.94 14.26
C MET A 118 -13.50 -4.62 13.00
N ARG A 119 -13.04 -5.87 13.15
CA ARG A 119 -12.55 -6.69 12.03
C ARG A 119 -13.29 -8.03 11.89
N ASP A 120 -14.09 -8.39 12.88
CA ASP A 120 -14.92 -9.59 12.87
C ASP A 120 -16.30 -9.25 12.32
N ILE A 121 -16.56 -9.78 11.13
CA ILE A 121 -17.83 -9.60 10.42
C ILE A 121 -18.60 -10.91 10.34
N ILE A 122 -19.93 -10.82 10.38
CA ILE A 122 -20.83 -11.93 10.07
C ILE A 122 -21.70 -11.51 8.89
N PHE A 123 -21.73 -12.32 7.84
CA PHE A 123 -22.71 -12.13 6.76
C PHE A 123 -24.02 -12.78 7.15
N LEU A 124 -25.08 -11.98 7.22
CA LEU A 124 -26.43 -12.46 7.39
C LEU A 124 -27.17 -12.40 6.06
N GLU A 125 -27.36 -13.56 5.44
CA GLU A 125 -28.01 -13.71 4.14
C GLU A 125 -29.47 -14.08 4.34
N TRP A 126 -30.38 -13.17 3.99
CA TRP A 126 -31.81 -13.47 3.99
C TRP A 126 -32.14 -14.49 2.90
N PRO A 127 -32.73 -15.68 3.20
CA PRO A 127 -32.88 -16.74 2.22
C PRO A 127 -33.67 -16.35 0.98
N ALA A 128 -34.76 -15.59 1.15
CA ALA A 128 -35.57 -15.12 0.03
C ALA A 128 -34.78 -14.14 -0.86
N SER A 129 -33.96 -13.26 -0.26
CA SER A 129 -33.09 -12.34 -0.99
C SER A 129 -31.99 -13.09 -1.75
N LYS A 130 -31.35 -14.07 -1.12
CA LYS A 130 -30.34 -14.91 -1.78
C LYS A 130 -30.90 -15.69 -2.97
N TYR A 131 -32.15 -16.14 -2.86
CA TYR A 131 -32.83 -16.81 -3.95
C TYR A 131 -33.22 -15.86 -5.10
N LEU A 132 -33.57 -14.62 -4.79
CA LEU A 132 -33.95 -13.59 -5.75
C LEU A 132 -32.73 -12.93 -6.44
N PHE A 133 -31.63 -12.78 -5.73
CA PHE A 133 -30.43 -12.04 -6.14
C PHE A 133 -29.15 -12.86 -5.91
N PRO A 134 -29.03 -14.07 -6.49
CA PRO A 134 -27.90 -14.96 -6.21
C PRO A 134 -26.56 -14.38 -6.69
N ASP A 135 -26.57 -13.73 -7.86
CA ASP A 135 -25.37 -13.17 -8.47
C ASP A 135 -24.90 -11.90 -7.73
N GLU A 136 -25.83 -11.02 -7.36
CA GLU A 136 -25.54 -9.82 -6.59
C GLU A 136 -25.02 -10.18 -5.19
N CYS A 137 -25.67 -11.14 -4.50
CA CYS A 137 -25.17 -11.68 -3.23
C CYS A 137 -23.72 -12.16 -3.36
N LYS A 138 -23.44 -12.98 -4.37
CA LYS A 138 -22.10 -13.54 -4.59
C LYS A 138 -21.07 -12.43 -4.91
N HIS A 139 -21.42 -11.50 -5.77
CA HIS A 139 -20.56 -10.39 -6.20
C HIS A 139 -20.23 -9.45 -5.05
N ILE A 140 -21.24 -9.02 -4.29
CA ILE A 140 -21.06 -8.11 -3.15
C ILE A 140 -20.27 -8.79 -2.05
N ARG A 141 -20.58 -10.06 -1.74
CA ARG A 141 -19.79 -10.84 -0.79
C ARG A 141 -18.33 -10.95 -1.21
N TYR A 142 -18.07 -11.24 -2.49
CA TYR A 142 -16.71 -11.29 -3.03
C TYR A 142 -15.99 -9.94 -2.85
N LYS A 143 -16.62 -8.82 -3.24
CA LYS A 143 -16.05 -7.48 -3.09
C LYS A 143 -15.72 -7.13 -1.64
N ILE A 144 -16.62 -7.41 -0.71
CA ILE A 144 -16.39 -7.14 0.72
C ILE A 144 -15.22 -7.98 1.23
N LEU A 145 -15.16 -9.28 0.89
CA LEU A 145 -14.06 -10.16 1.28
C LEU A 145 -12.72 -9.75 0.65
N GLU A 146 -12.72 -9.32 -0.61
CA GLU A 146 -11.54 -8.80 -1.31
C GLU A 146 -11.01 -7.53 -0.62
N HIS A 147 -11.91 -6.59 -0.30
CA HIS A 147 -11.57 -5.38 0.43
C HIS A 147 -11.00 -5.67 1.82
N LEU A 148 -11.62 -6.58 2.58
CA LEU A 148 -11.10 -7.00 3.89
C LEU A 148 -9.72 -7.65 3.79
N ARG A 149 -9.44 -8.42 2.72
CA ARG A 149 -8.09 -8.98 2.47
C ARG A 149 -7.06 -7.90 2.18
N ILE A 150 -7.43 -6.86 1.43
CA ILE A 150 -6.56 -5.70 1.18
C ILE A 150 -6.26 -4.98 2.50
N LEU A 151 -7.28 -4.72 3.32
CA LEU A 151 -7.11 -4.10 4.64
C LEU A 151 -6.20 -4.96 5.54
N GLN A 152 -6.41 -6.28 5.61
CA GLN A 152 -5.54 -7.20 6.35
C GLN A 152 -4.10 -7.21 5.81
N GLY A 153 -3.91 -7.21 4.48
CA GLY A 153 -2.59 -7.17 3.85
C GLY A 153 -1.83 -5.87 4.15
N ASN A 154 -2.53 -4.73 4.11
CA ASN A 154 -1.99 -3.43 4.49
C ASN A 154 -1.60 -3.40 5.96
N GLU A 155 -2.41 -4.00 6.84
CA GLU A 155 -2.13 -4.10 8.28
C GLU A 155 -0.92 -4.99 8.60
N ILE A 156 -0.78 -6.14 7.93
CA ILE A 156 0.38 -7.02 8.09
C ILE A 156 1.66 -6.32 7.60
N THR A 157 1.57 -5.63 6.46
CA THR A 157 2.69 -4.88 5.88
C THR A 157 3.07 -3.70 6.80
N LYS A 158 2.09 -2.94 7.30
CA LYS A 158 2.31 -1.90 8.32
C LYS A 158 2.97 -2.52 9.56
N ARG A 159 2.45 -3.60 10.12
CA ARG A 159 3.05 -4.28 11.29
C ARG A 159 4.52 -4.65 11.10
N GLN A 160 4.91 -5.09 9.91
CA GLN A 160 6.29 -5.48 9.64
C GLN A 160 7.23 -4.28 9.42
N PHE A 161 6.74 -3.18 8.83
CA PHE A 161 7.58 -2.05 8.41
C PHE A 161 7.50 -0.81 9.29
N SER A 162 6.47 -0.62 10.11
CA SER A 162 6.28 0.65 10.86
C SER A 162 7.43 0.95 11.81
N LYS A 163 7.88 -0.07 12.54
CA LYS A 163 9.06 0.03 13.39
C LYS A 163 10.33 0.33 12.59
N LEU A 164 10.49 -0.25 11.40
CA LEU A 164 11.62 0.03 10.52
C LEU A 164 11.59 1.46 10.01
N TRP A 165 10.44 1.98 9.57
CA TRP A 165 10.29 3.37 9.13
C TRP A 165 10.69 4.35 10.22
N ILE A 166 10.23 4.14 11.45
CA ILE A 166 10.53 5.05 12.55
C ILE A 166 12.01 4.95 12.97
N CYS A 167 12.54 3.73 13.13
CA CYS A 167 13.95 3.55 13.48
C CYS A 167 14.90 4.06 12.40
N ASN A 168 14.62 3.78 11.12
CA ASN A 168 15.38 4.33 10.00
C ASN A 168 15.26 5.84 9.96
N GLY A 169 14.04 6.38 10.09
CA GLY A 169 13.77 7.82 10.09
C GLY A 169 14.63 8.58 11.08
N ILE A 170 14.61 8.18 12.36
CA ILE A 170 15.41 8.82 13.41
C ILE A 170 16.91 8.65 13.15
N ARG A 171 17.36 7.40 12.87
CA ARG A 171 18.78 7.10 12.66
C ARG A 171 19.35 7.87 11.47
N ASN A 172 18.65 7.84 10.34
CA ASN A 172 19.11 8.45 9.11
C ASN A 172 19.06 9.98 9.19
N TYR A 173 18.02 10.53 9.84
CA TYR A 173 17.93 11.97 10.12
C TYR A 173 19.10 12.50 10.96
N LEU A 174 19.67 11.67 11.85
CA LEU A 174 20.87 12.03 12.61
C LEU A 174 22.17 11.78 11.84
N ARG A 175 22.24 10.73 11.02
CA ARG A 175 23.49 10.28 10.37
C ARG A 175 23.79 10.88 8.99
N HIS A 176 22.77 11.30 8.25
CA HIS A 176 22.93 11.68 6.84
C HIS A 176 22.44 13.09 6.57
N ASP A 177 23.14 13.84 5.71
CA ASP A 177 22.69 15.15 5.25
C ASP A 177 21.79 14.99 4.01
N TYR A 178 20.53 15.42 4.13
CA TYR A 178 19.53 15.38 3.05
C TYR A 178 19.29 16.74 2.41
N SER A 179 20.12 17.75 2.72
CA SER A 179 19.94 19.12 2.25
C SER A 179 20.10 19.28 0.73
N THR A 180 20.71 18.33 0.04
CA THR A 180 20.88 18.41 -1.43
C THR A 180 19.54 18.36 -2.13
N CYS A 181 19.34 19.23 -3.11
CA CYS A 181 18.17 19.25 -3.99
C CYS A 181 18.60 19.46 -5.43
N ILE A 182 17.84 18.91 -6.37
CA ILE A 182 17.96 19.22 -7.79
C ILE A 182 17.36 20.61 -8.03
N ALA A 183 18.17 21.53 -8.58
CA ALA A 183 17.83 22.94 -8.67
C ALA A 183 17.20 23.34 -10.01
N SER A 184 17.40 22.55 -11.06
CA SER A 184 16.91 22.83 -12.41
C SER A 184 16.27 21.58 -13.04
N PRO A 185 15.36 21.75 -14.00
CA PRO A 185 14.92 20.64 -14.85
C PRO A 185 16.10 19.92 -15.51
N LEU A 186 15.93 18.63 -15.77
CA LEU A 186 16.88 17.81 -16.52
C LEU A 186 16.76 18.14 -18.02
N ASP A 187 17.71 18.91 -18.52
CA ASP A 187 17.82 19.26 -19.94
C ASP A 187 18.58 18.19 -20.73
N ARG A 188 18.19 16.93 -20.57
CA ARG A 188 18.78 15.78 -21.29
C ARG A 188 17.80 14.62 -21.34
N ALA A 189 17.88 13.82 -22.41
CA ALA A 189 17.15 12.56 -22.50
C ALA A 189 17.61 11.59 -21.40
N VAL A 190 16.67 10.84 -20.85
CA VAL A 190 16.88 9.97 -19.68
C VAL A 190 16.78 8.52 -20.09
N ILE A 191 17.63 7.67 -19.52
CA ILE A 191 17.44 6.22 -19.49
C ILE A 191 17.16 5.83 -18.05
N LEU A 192 15.98 5.28 -17.78
CA LEU A 192 15.64 4.67 -16.50
C LEU A 192 15.88 3.15 -16.58
N ALA A 193 16.81 2.66 -15.76
CA ALA A 193 17.10 1.24 -15.59
C ALA A 193 16.38 0.69 -14.36
N ALA A 194 15.31 -0.09 -14.60
CA ALA A 194 14.70 -0.97 -13.60
C ALA A 194 15.39 -2.35 -13.63
N SER A 195 14.85 -3.38 -12.97
CA SER A 195 15.56 -4.65 -12.78
C SER A 195 14.92 -5.87 -13.44
N GLY A 196 13.86 -5.68 -14.22
CA GLY A 196 13.21 -6.78 -14.93
C GLY A 196 14.12 -7.41 -16.00
N PRO A 197 13.87 -8.69 -16.37
CA PRO A 197 14.68 -9.42 -17.35
C PRO A 197 14.92 -8.70 -18.68
N SER A 198 14.01 -7.82 -19.14
CA SER A 198 14.16 -7.10 -20.40
C SER A 198 15.30 -6.08 -20.41
N LEU A 199 15.83 -5.67 -19.25
CA LEU A 199 16.98 -4.76 -19.18
C LEU A 199 18.20 -5.31 -19.93
N GLU A 200 18.42 -6.63 -19.88
CA GLU A 200 19.55 -7.29 -20.53
C GLU A 200 19.59 -7.07 -22.03
N ASN A 201 18.43 -6.95 -22.67
CA ASN A 201 18.35 -6.73 -24.11
C ASN A 201 18.85 -5.34 -24.52
N HIS A 202 19.03 -4.43 -23.56
CA HIS A 202 19.43 -3.04 -23.81
C HIS A 202 20.75 -2.68 -23.13
N ILE A 203 21.33 -3.57 -22.32
CA ILE A 203 22.45 -3.20 -21.44
C ILE A 203 23.68 -2.72 -22.23
N ASP A 204 24.05 -3.41 -23.30
CA ASP A 204 25.16 -3.02 -24.20
C ASP A 204 24.90 -1.63 -24.82
N ARG A 205 23.65 -1.39 -25.22
CA ARG A 205 23.24 -0.11 -25.82
C ARG A 205 23.25 1.03 -24.80
N ILE A 206 22.87 0.75 -23.54
CA ILE A 206 22.95 1.72 -22.45
C ILE A 206 24.43 2.04 -22.16
N GLN A 207 25.31 1.03 -22.16
CA GLN A 207 26.75 1.20 -21.96
C GLN A 207 27.36 2.12 -23.04
N GLU A 208 27.03 1.88 -24.31
CA GLU A 208 27.49 2.70 -25.43
C GLU A 208 27.06 4.18 -25.27
N LEU A 209 25.82 4.40 -24.84
CA LEU A 209 25.18 5.72 -24.82
C LEU A 209 25.26 6.45 -23.47
N GLN A 210 25.93 5.89 -22.45
CA GLN A 210 25.89 6.43 -21.09
C GLN A 210 26.43 7.86 -20.93
N LYS A 211 27.24 8.33 -21.90
CA LYS A 211 27.76 9.70 -21.96
C LYS A 211 26.75 10.71 -22.51
N ASP A 212 25.91 10.26 -23.43
CA ASP A 212 24.92 11.11 -24.13
C ASP A 212 23.60 11.20 -23.37
N TYR A 213 23.28 10.19 -22.57
CA TYR A 213 22.03 10.08 -21.81
C TYR A 213 22.24 10.23 -20.32
N PHE A 214 21.26 10.85 -19.67
CA PHE A 214 21.17 10.88 -18.23
C PHE A 214 20.62 9.54 -17.70
N ILE A 215 21.35 8.86 -16.82
CA ILE A 215 21.07 7.51 -16.36
C ILE A 215 20.46 7.56 -14.96
N VAL A 216 19.22 7.09 -14.85
CA VAL A 216 18.50 6.91 -13.60
C VAL A 216 18.43 5.42 -13.30
N ALA A 217 18.93 5.00 -12.15
CA ALA A 217 18.84 3.62 -11.69
C ALA A 217 17.76 3.44 -10.63
N LEU A 218 17.21 2.22 -10.56
CA LEU A 218 16.50 1.71 -9.39
C LEU A 218 17.42 0.72 -8.65
N PRO A 219 17.21 0.44 -7.36
CA PRO A 219 18.22 -0.26 -6.54
C PRO A 219 18.61 -1.62 -7.13
N SER A 220 17.63 -2.43 -7.52
CA SER A 220 17.87 -3.78 -8.03
C SER A 220 18.55 -3.86 -9.40
N SER A 221 18.68 -2.75 -10.14
CA SER A 221 19.44 -2.71 -11.40
C SER A 221 20.94 -2.44 -11.19
N LEU A 222 21.36 -1.96 -10.01
CA LEU A 222 22.75 -1.55 -9.77
C LEU A 222 23.77 -2.66 -10.02
N SER A 223 23.40 -3.91 -9.74
CA SER A 223 24.31 -5.06 -9.91
C SER A 223 24.70 -5.27 -11.37
N ILE A 224 23.73 -5.27 -12.29
CA ILE A 224 24.01 -5.41 -13.73
C ILE A 224 24.63 -4.13 -14.30
N LEU A 225 24.22 -2.94 -13.86
CA LEU A 225 24.86 -1.69 -14.29
C LEU A 225 26.34 -1.67 -13.92
N LYS A 226 26.69 -2.15 -12.72
CA LYS A 226 28.07 -2.24 -12.26
C LYS A 226 28.89 -3.24 -13.07
N GLU A 227 28.31 -4.38 -13.45
CA GLU A 227 28.98 -5.40 -14.29
C GLU A 227 29.39 -4.84 -15.66
N TYR A 228 28.59 -3.91 -16.20
CA TYR A 228 28.82 -3.28 -17.49
C TYR A 228 29.50 -1.89 -17.38
N ASP A 229 30.07 -1.55 -16.22
CA ASP A 229 30.71 -0.25 -15.97
C ASP A 229 29.83 0.96 -16.34
N ILE A 230 28.53 0.85 -16.10
CA ILE A 230 27.56 1.94 -16.26
C ILE A 230 27.39 2.63 -14.92
N ILE A 231 27.75 3.91 -14.85
CA ILE A 231 27.61 4.73 -13.64
C ILE A 231 26.30 5.53 -13.73
N PRO A 232 25.32 5.28 -12.85
CA PRO A 232 24.10 6.08 -12.79
C PRO A 232 24.40 7.49 -12.28
N ASP A 233 23.69 8.49 -12.81
CA ASP A 233 23.74 9.85 -12.27
C ASP A 233 22.86 9.99 -11.04
N ILE A 234 21.70 9.34 -11.08
CA ILE A 234 20.74 9.31 -9.99
C ILE A 234 20.32 7.87 -9.68
N LEU A 235 20.20 7.56 -8.39
CA LEU A 235 19.52 6.40 -7.87
C LEU A 235 18.28 6.84 -7.07
N PHE A 236 17.13 6.20 -7.31
CA PHE A 236 16.00 6.29 -6.37
C PHE A 236 15.99 5.10 -5.42
N THR A 237 15.80 5.35 -4.12
CA THR A 237 15.60 4.29 -3.12
C THR A 237 14.59 4.74 -2.06
N THR A 238 13.58 3.91 -1.80
CA THR A 238 12.49 4.25 -0.85
C THR A 238 12.19 3.13 0.14
N ASP A 239 12.69 1.92 -0.10
CA ASP A 239 12.34 0.73 0.68
C ASP A 239 13.06 0.75 2.06
N PRO A 240 12.34 0.66 3.19
CA PRO A 240 12.92 0.61 4.53
C PRO A 240 13.57 -0.73 4.88
N GLY A 241 13.33 -1.76 4.06
CA GLY A 241 13.65 -3.15 4.33
C GLY A 241 15.14 -3.42 4.40
N PHE A 242 15.50 -4.38 5.23
CA PHE A 242 16.89 -4.83 5.35
C PHE A 242 17.48 -5.24 4.00
N TYR A 243 16.74 -6.00 3.19
CA TYR A 243 17.24 -6.50 1.90
C TYR A 243 17.43 -5.40 0.87
N ALA A 244 16.71 -4.28 0.95
CA ALA A 244 16.88 -3.16 0.04
C ALA A 244 18.32 -2.61 0.05
N ARG A 245 18.97 -2.60 1.21
CA ARG A 245 20.37 -2.13 1.36
C ARG A 245 21.41 -3.00 0.67
N GLU A 246 21.07 -4.25 0.35
CA GLU A 246 21.99 -5.18 -0.32
C GLU A 246 22.15 -4.84 -1.79
N HIS A 247 21.14 -4.22 -2.40
CA HIS A 247 21.26 -3.65 -3.73
C HIS A 247 22.28 -2.51 -3.76
N LEU A 248 22.35 -1.71 -2.69
CA LEU A 248 23.24 -0.55 -2.57
C LEU A 248 24.73 -0.92 -2.44
N LYS A 249 25.09 -2.21 -2.39
CA LYS A 249 26.51 -2.64 -2.38
C LYS A 249 27.25 -2.35 -3.69
N TYR A 250 26.50 -2.17 -4.76
CA TYR A 250 27.02 -1.86 -6.10
C TYR A 250 26.89 -0.38 -6.46
N LEU A 251 26.43 0.45 -5.52
CA LEU A 251 26.27 1.88 -5.73
C LEU A 251 27.65 2.53 -5.92
N ASP A 252 27.78 3.32 -6.99
CA ASP A 252 28.95 4.15 -7.19
C ASP A 252 28.92 5.37 -6.25
N PRO A 253 30.03 5.74 -5.59
CA PRO A 253 30.08 6.89 -4.70
C PRO A 253 29.74 8.25 -5.35
N SER A 254 29.84 8.35 -6.68
CA SER A 254 29.51 9.57 -7.43
C SER A 254 28.02 9.72 -7.74
N THR A 255 27.22 8.66 -7.60
CA THR A 255 25.78 8.68 -7.91
C THR A 255 24.98 9.43 -6.84
N LEU A 256 24.11 10.36 -7.27
CA LEU A 256 23.16 11.03 -6.37
C LEU A 256 22.02 10.10 -5.97
N CYS A 257 21.86 9.89 -4.67
CA CYS A 257 20.76 9.08 -4.13
C CYS A 257 19.59 9.97 -3.72
N ILE A 258 18.43 9.78 -4.35
CA ILE A 258 17.17 10.40 -3.96
C ILE A 258 16.40 9.42 -3.07
N ALA A 259 16.09 9.86 -1.85
CA ALA A 259 15.44 8.99 -0.87
C ALA A 259 14.78 9.73 0.30
N PRO A 260 13.76 9.11 0.93
CA PRO A 260 13.28 9.55 2.23
C PRO A 260 14.20 9.12 3.36
N VAL A 261 14.02 9.74 4.53
CA VAL A 261 14.72 9.32 5.75
C VAL A 261 14.32 7.92 6.21
N THR A 262 13.17 7.42 5.78
CA THR A 262 12.66 6.10 6.15
C THR A 262 13.32 4.95 5.38
N ALA A 263 14.03 5.24 4.28
CA ALA A 263 14.67 4.24 3.45
C ALA A 263 15.85 3.54 4.16
N SER A 264 16.15 2.33 3.69
CA SER A 264 17.26 1.52 4.21
C SER A 264 18.59 1.97 3.60
N PHE A 265 19.49 2.45 4.44
CA PHE A 265 20.82 2.91 4.05
C PHE A 265 21.96 2.14 4.71
N ARG A 266 23.08 2.09 3.99
CA ARG A 266 24.42 1.80 4.55
C ARG A 266 24.98 3.08 5.15
N ASP A 267 25.76 2.98 6.22
CA ASP A 267 26.36 4.16 6.85
C ASP A 267 27.30 4.91 5.86
N ASN A 268 27.45 6.23 6.03
CA ASN A 268 28.33 7.11 5.23
C ASN A 268 27.98 7.27 3.73
N GLN A 269 26.69 7.33 3.38
CA GLN A 269 26.27 7.81 2.06
C GLN A 269 26.54 9.32 1.94
N ASN A 270 27.43 9.70 1.03
CA ASN A 270 27.95 11.07 0.94
C ASN A 270 27.22 11.96 -0.08
N HIS A 271 26.27 11.41 -0.86
CA HIS A 271 25.54 12.17 -1.89
C HIS A 271 24.05 11.85 -1.87
N LEU A 272 23.33 12.46 -0.91
CA LEU A 272 21.90 12.25 -0.70
C LEU A 272 21.10 13.53 -0.98
N ALA A 273 20.00 13.37 -1.72
CA ALA A 273 18.95 14.36 -1.86
C ALA A 273 17.66 13.82 -1.20
N GLY A 274 17.16 14.55 -0.20
CA GLY A 274 15.99 14.12 0.54
C GLY A 274 14.69 14.35 -0.22
N ILE A 275 13.76 13.42 -0.08
CA ILE A 275 12.34 13.59 -0.38
C ILE A 275 11.53 13.33 0.90
N ASN A 276 10.37 13.96 1.02
CA ASN A 276 9.41 13.70 2.09
C ASN A 276 8.22 12.95 1.51
N GLN A 277 7.94 11.74 2.00
CA GLN A 277 6.81 10.92 1.54
C GLN A 277 5.55 11.08 2.40
N GLY A 278 5.61 11.90 3.45
CA GLY A 278 4.49 12.18 4.34
C GLY A 278 4.24 11.09 5.38
N SER A 279 5.23 10.23 5.66
CA SER A 279 5.10 9.23 6.73
C SER A 279 4.95 9.90 8.10
N TYR A 280 4.39 9.18 9.06
CA TYR A 280 4.20 9.68 10.43
C TYR A 280 5.52 10.23 11.03
N ILE A 281 6.62 9.49 10.89
CA ILE A 281 7.92 9.94 11.40
C ILE A 281 8.42 11.19 10.68
N GLU A 282 8.24 11.30 9.36
CA GLU A 282 8.63 12.51 8.62
C GLU A 282 7.86 13.74 9.10
N SER A 283 6.59 13.58 9.46
CA SER A 283 5.75 14.66 10.02
C SER A 283 6.25 15.17 11.38
N LEU A 284 6.94 14.32 12.15
CA LEU A 284 7.55 14.70 13.43
C LEU A 284 8.92 15.36 13.26
N LEU A 285 9.66 14.97 12.21
CA LEU A 285 11.03 15.42 11.98
C LEU A 285 11.10 16.72 11.18
N PHE A 286 10.24 16.86 10.17
CA PHE A 286 10.31 17.91 9.16
C PHE A 286 9.17 18.91 9.29
N LYS A 287 9.52 20.18 9.11
CA LYS A 287 8.54 21.24 8.83
C LYS A 287 8.26 21.30 7.33
N ASN A 288 7.18 21.98 6.96
CA ASN A 288 6.90 22.32 5.57
C ASN A 288 8.12 23.03 4.95
N ASN A 289 8.50 22.63 3.74
CA ASN A 289 9.61 23.15 2.94
C ASN A 289 11.04 22.74 3.35
N GLU A 290 11.25 21.93 4.40
CA GLU A 290 12.60 21.43 4.71
C GLU A 290 13.11 20.44 3.64
N LEU A 291 12.20 19.63 3.08
CA LEU A 291 12.44 18.69 1.98
C LEU A 291 11.30 18.76 0.94
N PRO A 292 11.58 18.50 -0.35
CA PRO A 292 10.54 18.39 -1.38
C PRO A 292 9.59 17.23 -1.09
N PHE A 293 8.29 17.48 -1.22
CA PHE A 293 7.27 16.45 -1.02
C PHE A 293 7.11 15.59 -2.28
N LEU A 294 7.17 14.27 -2.11
CA LEU A 294 6.91 13.28 -3.15
C LEU A 294 6.23 12.08 -2.51
N ALA A 295 4.91 12.02 -2.62
CA ALA A 295 4.09 11.01 -1.95
C ALA A 295 4.53 9.57 -2.29
N GLU A 296 4.29 8.63 -1.37
CA GLU A 296 4.55 7.21 -1.58
C GLU A 296 3.63 6.62 -2.67
N MET A 297 4.21 5.89 -3.63
CA MET A 297 3.51 5.36 -4.81
C MET A 297 3.54 3.83 -4.91
N GLY A 298 3.78 3.13 -3.78
CA GLY A 298 3.78 1.68 -3.68
C GLY A 298 4.98 0.95 -4.30
N THR A 299 5.70 1.56 -5.25
CA THR A 299 6.96 1.04 -5.80
C THR A 299 7.94 2.17 -6.11
N VAL A 300 9.24 1.91 -5.93
CA VAL A 300 10.31 2.88 -6.22
C VAL A 300 10.30 3.35 -7.68
N ALA A 301 9.87 2.49 -8.61
CA ALA A 301 9.74 2.86 -10.02
C ALA A 301 8.67 3.94 -10.23
N ALA A 302 7.57 3.85 -9.51
CA ALA A 302 6.48 4.82 -9.58
C ALA A 302 6.94 6.17 -9.01
N THR A 303 7.64 6.16 -7.87
CA THR A 303 8.26 7.35 -7.29
C THR A 303 9.23 8.03 -8.27
N ALA A 304 10.14 7.26 -8.87
CA ALA A 304 11.13 7.78 -9.83
C ALA A 304 10.45 8.40 -11.07
N LEU A 305 9.46 7.71 -11.66
CA LEU A 305 8.78 8.18 -12.86
C LEU A 305 7.88 9.39 -12.61
N THR A 306 7.23 9.48 -11.44
CA THR A 306 6.49 10.69 -11.02
C THR A 306 7.43 11.87 -10.87
N PHE A 307 8.58 11.68 -10.21
CA PHE A 307 9.58 12.74 -10.10
C PHE A 307 10.13 13.19 -11.47
N LEU A 308 10.48 12.24 -12.34
CA LEU A 308 10.96 12.54 -13.69
C LEU A 308 9.91 13.28 -14.53
N LYS A 309 8.62 13.00 -14.33
CA LYS A 309 7.53 13.71 -15.01
C LYS A 309 7.49 15.19 -14.67
N GLU A 310 7.93 15.56 -13.46
CA GLU A 310 7.96 16.96 -13.01
C GLU A 310 9.20 17.70 -13.50
N ILE A 311 10.33 17.00 -13.65
CA ILE A 311 11.63 17.65 -13.89
C ILE A 311 12.23 17.41 -15.28
N CYS A 312 11.69 16.52 -16.10
CA CYS A 312 12.26 16.18 -17.41
C CYS A 312 11.25 16.36 -18.54
N THR A 313 11.59 17.19 -19.52
CA THR A 313 10.79 17.42 -20.73
C THR A 313 11.29 16.64 -21.95
N HIS A 314 12.50 16.09 -21.88
CA HIS A 314 13.10 15.27 -22.93
C HIS A 314 12.56 13.82 -22.90
N PRO A 315 12.82 13.01 -23.94
CA PRO A 315 12.45 11.59 -23.93
C PRO A 315 13.06 10.81 -22.76
N ILE A 316 12.23 9.98 -22.12
CA ILE A 316 12.62 9.07 -21.03
C ILE A 316 12.44 7.63 -21.54
N TYR A 317 13.55 6.90 -21.67
CA TYR A 317 13.60 5.51 -22.10
C TYR A 317 13.63 4.59 -20.90
N ILE A 318 12.63 3.72 -20.76
CA ILE A 318 12.45 2.85 -19.60
C ILE A 318 12.82 1.42 -19.98
N ALA A 319 13.88 0.89 -19.35
CA ALA A 319 14.37 -0.47 -19.53
C ALA A 319 14.10 -1.32 -18.28
N GLY A 320 13.71 -2.59 -18.44
CA GLY A 320 13.53 -3.52 -17.32
C GLY A 320 12.29 -3.30 -16.46
N LEU A 321 11.29 -2.52 -16.88
CA LEU A 321 10.06 -2.32 -16.11
C LEU A 321 9.00 -3.39 -16.47
N ASP A 322 9.30 -4.66 -16.16
CA ASP A 322 8.56 -5.79 -16.76
C ASP A 322 7.26 -6.15 -16.06
N PHE A 323 7.24 -6.15 -14.73
CA PHE A 323 6.14 -6.66 -13.88
C PHE A 323 5.74 -8.12 -14.18
N CYS A 324 6.67 -8.92 -14.67
CA CYS A 324 6.51 -10.36 -14.84
C CYS A 324 7.85 -11.07 -14.68
N ILE A 325 7.80 -12.37 -14.41
CA ILE A 325 8.97 -13.26 -14.40
C ILE A 325 9.07 -13.91 -15.78
N LYS A 326 10.24 -13.86 -16.42
CA LYS A 326 10.49 -14.55 -17.70
C LYS A 326 11.02 -15.95 -17.40
N ASP A 327 10.19 -16.97 -17.59
CA ASP A 327 10.41 -18.35 -17.19
C ASP A 327 10.73 -18.48 -15.69
N ILE A 328 12.00 -18.69 -15.33
CA ILE A 328 12.48 -18.71 -13.93
C ILE A 328 13.23 -17.43 -13.54
N LYS A 329 13.38 -16.49 -14.48
CA LYS A 329 14.18 -15.28 -14.34
C LYS A 329 13.33 -14.12 -13.83
N MET A 330 13.51 -13.80 -12.55
CA MET A 330 12.78 -12.72 -11.87
C MET A 330 13.37 -11.33 -12.16
N HIS A 331 14.68 -11.27 -12.41
CA HIS A 331 15.42 -10.03 -12.62
C HIS A 331 16.49 -10.19 -13.71
N ALA A 332 17.00 -9.07 -14.20
CA ALA A 332 18.22 -9.03 -14.98
C ALA A 332 19.42 -9.53 -14.15
N GLU A 333 20.36 -10.18 -14.82
CA GLU A 333 21.56 -10.82 -14.26
C GLU A 333 22.82 -10.04 -14.67
N PRO A 334 23.80 -9.88 -13.76
CA PRO A 334 23.80 -10.38 -12.39
C PRO A 334 22.83 -9.62 -11.46
N HIS A 335 22.11 -10.35 -10.61
CA HIS A 335 21.27 -9.78 -9.56
C HIS A 335 21.93 -9.83 -8.16
N SER A 336 21.69 -8.84 -7.31
CA SER A 336 22.35 -8.69 -6.00
C SER A 336 22.15 -9.88 -5.05
N PHE A 337 21.03 -10.60 -5.19
CA PHE A 337 20.66 -11.76 -4.37
C PHE A 337 21.06 -13.10 -4.97
N LYS A 338 21.76 -13.13 -6.11
CA LYS A 338 22.20 -14.38 -6.74
C LYS A 338 22.96 -15.28 -5.76
N SER A 339 23.92 -14.72 -5.02
CA SER A 339 24.69 -15.48 -4.03
C SER A 339 23.85 -16.00 -2.86
N ILE A 340 22.74 -15.33 -2.51
CA ILE A 340 21.83 -15.77 -1.46
C ILE A 340 20.98 -16.94 -1.96
N ILE A 341 20.46 -16.85 -3.19
CA ILE A 341 19.65 -17.90 -3.81
C ILE A 341 20.50 -19.17 -4.01
N LEU A 342 21.76 -19.01 -4.41
CA LEU A 342 22.68 -20.10 -4.68
C LEU A 342 23.47 -20.57 -3.44
N LYS A 343 23.17 -20.04 -2.23
CA LYS A 343 23.96 -20.31 -1.02
C LYS A 343 24.09 -21.80 -0.69
N ASN A 344 23.04 -22.59 -0.91
CA ASN A 344 22.98 -24.01 -0.59
C ASN A 344 23.13 -24.90 -1.84
N GLU A 345 23.56 -24.32 -2.97
CA GLU A 345 23.73 -25.06 -4.21
C GLU A 345 24.75 -26.20 -4.05
N ASN A 346 24.33 -27.41 -4.43
CA ASN A 346 25.20 -28.58 -4.48
C ASN A 346 24.62 -29.60 -5.46
N ARG A 347 25.31 -30.74 -5.63
CA ARG A 347 24.92 -31.81 -6.55
C ARG A 347 23.47 -32.32 -6.35
N PHE A 348 22.96 -32.30 -5.12
CA PHE A 348 21.58 -32.74 -4.81
C PHE A 348 20.56 -31.60 -4.80
N PHE A 349 21.03 -30.34 -4.75
CA PHE A 349 20.20 -29.14 -4.75
C PHE A 349 20.73 -28.14 -5.79
N PRO A 350 20.47 -28.37 -7.10
CA PRO A 350 20.94 -27.47 -8.15
C PRO A 350 20.34 -26.07 -8.02
N GLY A 351 21.11 -25.02 -8.33
CA GLY A 351 20.66 -23.63 -8.25
C GLY A 351 19.45 -23.33 -9.13
N VAL A 352 19.35 -24.00 -10.29
CA VAL A 352 18.19 -23.91 -11.20
C VAL A 352 16.90 -24.31 -10.49
N SER A 353 16.92 -25.34 -9.63
CA SER A 353 15.77 -25.75 -8.83
C SER A 353 15.37 -24.67 -7.84
N SER A 354 16.33 -23.99 -7.21
CA SER A 354 16.07 -22.85 -6.31
C SER A 354 15.40 -21.68 -7.05
N TYR A 355 15.86 -21.34 -8.25
CA TYR A 355 15.24 -20.32 -9.09
C TYR A 355 13.83 -20.72 -9.54
N PHE A 356 13.67 -21.96 -10.00
CA PHE A 356 12.38 -22.50 -10.43
C PHE A 356 11.36 -22.46 -9.30
N ASN A 357 11.71 -23.00 -8.13
CA ASN A 357 10.81 -23.04 -6.97
C ASN A 357 10.40 -21.62 -6.56
N ARG A 358 11.35 -20.69 -6.45
CA ARG A 358 11.04 -19.31 -6.10
C ARG A 358 10.13 -18.63 -7.13
N ALA A 359 10.42 -18.79 -8.42
CA ALA A 359 9.60 -18.26 -9.49
C ALA A 359 8.19 -18.88 -9.49
N ASN A 360 8.09 -20.16 -9.14
CA ASN A 360 6.83 -20.89 -9.04
C ASN A 360 6.00 -20.45 -7.83
N ASP A 361 6.62 -20.30 -6.65
CA ASP A 361 5.98 -19.89 -5.41
C ASP A 361 5.43 -18.45 -5.49
N MET A 362 6.10 -17.58 -6.25
CA MET A 362 5.63 -16.22 -6.49
C MET A 362 4.45 -16.15 -7.46
N ALA A 363 4.29 -17.15 -8.33
CA ALA A 363 3.38 -17.10 -9.46
C ALA A 363 1.98 -17.62 -9.11
N TYR A 364 0.94 -16.86 -9.46
CA TYR A 364 -0.43 -17.36 -9.44
C TYR A 364 -0.94 -17.74 -10.84
N LYS A 365 -0.25 -17.26 -11.89
CA LYS A 365 -0.59 -17.50 -13.31
C LYS A 365 0.68 -17.62 -14.15
N ILE A 366 0.63 -18.48 -15.17
CA ILE A 366 1.71 -18.67 -16.16
C ILE A 366 1.09 -18.58 -17.57
N GLU A 367 1.70 -17.82 -18.48
CA GLU A 367 1.25 -17.64 -19.87
C GLU A 367 2.46 -17.36 -20.78
N ASN A 368 2.62 -18.09 -21.88
CA ASN A 368 3.68 -17.91 -22.88
C ASN A 368 5.10 -17.79 -22.28
N HIS A 369 5.45 -18.68 -21.33
CA HIS A 369 6.70 -18.65 -20.56
C HIS A 369 6.87 -17.46 -19.60
N PHE A 370 5.83 -16.65 -19.36
CA PHE A 370 5.86 -15.60 -18.36
C PHE A 370 5.03 -15.99 -17.14
N ARG A 371 5.52 -15.64 -15.95
CA ARG A 371 4.80 -15.85 -14.69
C ARG A 371 4.39 -14.53 -14.07
N TYR A 372 3.19 -14.52 -13.49
CA TYR A 372 2.54 -13.34 -12.93
C TYR A 372 2.32 -13.54 -11.42
N SER A 373 2.62 -12.50 -10.64
CA SER A 373 2.41 -12.48 -9.20
C SER A 373 1.39 -11.41 -8.81
N LYS A 374 0.67 -11.63 -7.71
CA LYS A 374 -0.30 -10.65 -7.20
C LYS A 374 0.36 -9.31 -6.85
N SER A 375 1.60 -9.33 -6.35
CA SER A 375 2.34 -8.11 -6.02
C SER A 375 2.69 -7.29 -7.26
N MET A 376 3.16 -7.93 -8.34
CA MET A 376 3.44 -7.25 -9.60
C MET A 376 2.17 -6.72 -10.27
N ASP A 377 1.05 -7.44 -10.13
CA ASP A 377 -0.25 -6.97 -10.60
C ASP A 377 -0.69 -5.68 -9.90
N THR A 378 -0.53 -5.59 -8.58
CA THR A 378 -0.80 -4.37 -7.80
C THR A 378 0.00 -3.19 -8.35
N TYR A 379 1.30 -3.38 -8.61
CA TYR A 379 2.13 -2.32 -9.18
C TYR A 379 1.70 -1.95 -10.61
N SER A 380 1.46 -2.93 -11.47
CA SER A 380 0.99 -2.66 -12.85
C SER A 380 -0.36 -1.96 -12.89
N ALA A 381 -1.26 -2.29 -11.95
CA ALA A 381 -2.56 -1.64 -11.80
C ALA A 381 -2.41 -0.17 -11.39
N TRP A 382 -1.49 0.14 -10.48
CA TRP A 382 -1.15 1.53 -10.14
C TRP A 382 -0.78 2.31 -11.41
N PHE A 383 0.17 1.79 -12.21
CA PHE A 383 0.59 2.44 -13.44
C PHE A 383 -0.57 2.63 -14.41
N ARG A 384 -1.40 1.60 -14.66
CA ARG A 384 -2.55 1.69 -15.59
C ARG A 384 -3.57 2.76 -15.21
N ASN A 385 -3.64 3.13 -13.94
CA ASN A 385 -4.54 4.18 -13.44
C ASN A 385 -3.92 5.59 -13.52
N GLN A 386 -2.67 5.72 -13.97
CA GLN A 386 -1.98 7.00 -14.14
C GLN A 386 -1.92 7.44 -15.61
N LYS A 387 -1.78 8.75 -15.81
CA LYS A 387 -1.49 9.35 -17.12
C LYS A 387 -0.03 9.78 -17.20
N PHE A 388 0.70 9.24 -18.17
CA PHE A 388 2.06 9.65 -18.49
C PHE A 388 2.09 10.44 -19.82
N PRO A 389 2.95 11.46 -19.94
CA PRO A 389 3.13 12.15 -21.20
C PRO A 389 3.84 11.27 -22.24
N ASP A 390 3.69 11.64 -23.51
CA ASP A 390 4.14 10.86 -24.67
C ASP A 390 5.66 10.68 -24.78
N ASN A 391 6.44 11.48 -24.06
CA ASN A 391 7.89 11.36 -23.98
C ASN A 391 8.36 10.21 -23.09
N PHE A 392 7.45 9.51 -22.39
CA PHE A 392 7.76 8.29 -21.63
C PHE A 392 7.66 7.07 -22.54
N LEU A 393 8.82 6.48 -22.84
CA LEU A 393 9.00 5.42 -23.82
C LEU A 393 9.49 4.15 -23.12
N ARG A 394 8.70 3.08 -23.12
CA ARG A 394 9.12 1.77 -22.61
C ARG A 394 9.77 0.94 -23.70
N LEU A 395 10.92 0.35 -23.38
CA LEU A 395 11.67 -0.47 -24.31
C LEU A 395 11.12 -1.89 -24.43
N SER A 396 11.00 -2.41 -25.66
CA SER A 396 10.63 -3.81 -25.95
C SER A 396 11.70 -4.79 -25.48
N PRO A 397 11.38 -6.04 -25.11
CA PRO A 397 10.07 -6.70 -25.17
C PRO A 397 9.13 -6.27 -24.04
N ILE A 398 7.82 -6.21 -24.35
CA ILE A 398 6.77 -5.84 -23.40
C ILE A 398 5.81 -7.01 -23.25
N GLN A 399 5.63 -7.47 -22.01
CA GLN A 399 4.67 -8.51 -21.66
C GLN A 399 3.45 -7.98 -20.91
N VAL A 400 3.66 -7.03 -19.99
CA VAL A 400 2.59 -6.42 -19.20
C VAL A 400 2.23 -5.07 -19.80
N ASN A 401 0.94 -4.84 -20.07
CA ASN A 401 0.49 -3.55 -20.60
C ASN A 401 0.58 -2.44 -19.54
N LEU A 402 1.27 -1.35 -19.88
CA LEU A 402 1.48 -0.15 -19.06
C LEU A 402 1.20 1.10 -19.93
N PRO A 403 0.88 2.27 -19.36
CA PRO A 403 0.49 3.47 -20.11
C PRO A 403 1.68 4.22 -20.73
N PHE A 404 2.61 3.49 -21.36
CA PHE A 404 3.82 4.05 -21.99
C PHE A 404 3.82 3.72 -23.47
N LYS A 405 4.31 4.64 -24.30
CA LYS A 405 4.57 4.33 -25.72
C LYS A 405 5.74 3.35 -25.81
N THR A 406 5.70 2.47 -26.81
CA THR A 406 6.70 1.41 -26.99
C THR A 406 7.80 1.86 -27.94
N LYS A 407 9.06 1.49 -27.65
CA LYS A 407 10.20 1.69 -28.55
C LYS A 407 11.09 0.44 -28.54
N ASN A 408 11.68 0.09 -29.68
CA ASN A 408 12.51 -1.12 -29.77
C ASN A 408 13.95 -0.92 -29.32
N THR A 409 14.48 0.30 -29.40
CA THR A 409 15.86 0.62 -29.05
C THR A 409 16.01 2.10 -28.69
N ILE A 410 17.14 2.43 -28.06
CA ILE A 410 17.53 3.79 -27.68
C ILE A 410 18.28 4.43 -28.87
N PRO A 411 17.80 5.55 -29.43
CA PRO A 411 18.43 6.18 -30.58
C PRO A 411 19.80 6.78 -30.24
N SER A 412 20.72 6.78 -31.19
CA SER A 412 21.97 7.54 -31.05
C SER A 412 21.63 9.02 -31.11
N ILE A 413 22.06 9.78 -30.11
CA ILE A 413 21.98 11.24 -30.10
C ILE A 413 23.34 11.79 -29.72
N SER A 414 23.73 12.93 -30.29
CA SER A 414 24.93 13.65 -29.88
C SER A 414 24.50 14.87 -29.08
N MET A 415 24.51 14.78 -27.76
CA MET A 415 24.19 15.92 -26.89
C MET A 415 25.48 16.74 -26.61
N LYS A 416 25.50 18.02 -27.02
CA LYS A 416 26.59 18.93 -26.66
C LYS A 416 26.38 19.44 -25.22
N GLY A 417 27.41 19.33 -24.37
CA GLY A 417 27.40 19.88 -23.00
C GLY A 417 27.70 18.84 -21.92
N THR A 418 28.05 19.31 -20.72
CA THR A 418 28.35 18.45 -19.57
C THR A 418 27.08 17.81 -18.99
N LYS A 419 27.23 16.59 -18.48
CA LYS A 419 26.18 15.82 -17.80
C LYS A 419 25.98 16.30 -16.36
N GLN A 420 25.97 17.60 -16.14
CA GLN A 420 25.95 18.16 -14.80
C GLN A 420 24.53 18.46 -14.34
N ILE A 421 24.14 17.83 -13.24
CA ILE A 421 22.94 18.19 -12.49
C ILE A 421 23.28 19.48 -11.74
N VAL A 422 22.44 20.50 -11.86
CA VAL A 422 22.58 21.68 -10.99
C VAL A 422 22.02 21.30 -9.63
N LEU A 423 22.92 21.17 -8.65
CA LEU A 423 22.57 20.87 -7.26
C LEU A 423 22.56 22.15 -6.44
N LYS A 424 21.58 22.27 -5.54
CA LYS A 424 21.54 23.29 -4.50
C LYS A 424 21.44 22.64 -3.13
N ARG A 425 21.89 23.33 -2.09
CA ARG A 425 21.59 22.96 -0.71
C ARG A 425 20.38 23.73 -0.22
N SER A 426 19.43 23.02 0.37
CA SER A 426 18.29 23.60 1.07
C SER A 426 18.78 24.38 2.28
N ILE A 427 18.50 25.68 2.30
CA ILE A 427 18.76 26.55 3.47
C ILE A 427 17.82 26.26 4.64
N HIS A 428 16.72 25.53 4.38
CA HIS A 428 15.72 25.18 5.38
C HIS A 428 16.02 23.85 6.07
N TYR A 429 16.90 23.03 5.50
CA TYR A 429 17.25 21.75 6.11
C TYR A 429 18.09 21.98 7.38
N PRO A 430 17.69 21.42 8.54
CA PRO A 430 18.35 21.69 9.81
C PRO A 430 19.76 21.11 9.87
N ASN A 431 20.68 21.83 10.50
CA ASN A 431 22.03 21.34 10.72
C ASN A 431 22.07 20.22 11.79
N LEU A 432 23.18 19.49 11.91
CA LEU A 432 23.28 18.35 12.84
C LEU A 432 22.91 18.70 14.30
N ARG A 433 23.32 19.87 14.81
CA ARG A 433 22.99 20.27 16.19
C ARG A 433 21.48 20.49 16.37
N GLU A 434 20.84 21.12 15.40
CA GLU A 434 19.39 21.33 15.41
C GLU A 434 18.62 20.00 15.30
N ARG A 435 19.11 19.07 14.49
CA ARG A 435 18.53 17.73 14.35
C ARG A 435 18.63 16.93 15.65
N ILE A 436 19.79 16.95 16.30
CA ILE A 436 19.98 16.35 17.63
C ILE A 436 19.03 16.97 18.65
N ARG A 437 18.91 18.32 18.68
CA ARG A 437 17.97 19.00 19.57
C ARG A 437 16.53 18.57 19.33
N LYS A 438 16.08 18.53 18.07
CA LYS A 438 14.72 18.07 17.70
C LYS A 438 14.45 16.64 18.18
N ILE A 439 15.40 15.71 18.01
CA ILE A 439 15.24 14.32 18.48
C ILE A 439 15.23 14.24 20.02
N SER A 440 16.07 15.02 20.70
CA SER A 440 16.07 15.13 22.16
C SER A 440 14.74 15.65 22.71
N GLU A 441 14.14 16.65 22.05
CA GLU A 441 12.82 17.19 22.39
C GLU A 441 11.73 16.14 22.19
N LEU A 442 11.70 15.48 21.02
CA LEU A 442 10.75 14.39 20.74
C LEU A 442 10.83 13.28 21.80
N ARG A 443 12.04 12.84 22.15
CA ARG A 443 12.29 11.84 23.19
C ARG A 443 11.77 12.31 24.55
N SER A 444 12.03 13.57 24.91
CA SER A 444 11.61 14.14 26.20
C SER A 444 10.08 14.25 26.29
N SER A 445 9.42 14.73 25.21
CA SER A 445 7.97 14.80 25.12
C SER A 445 7.34 13.42 25.23
N LEU A 446 7.81 12.43 24.47
CA LEU A 446 7.31 11.06 24.56
C LEU A 446 7.51 10.44 25.95
N ASN A 447 8.65 10.71 26.60
CA ASN A 447 8.90 10.23 27.96
C ASN A 447 7.96 10.88 28.98
N HIS A 448 7.68 12.18 28.84
CA HIS A 448 6.72 12.89 29.68
C HIS A 448 5.32 12.32 29.54
N GLU A 449 4.86 12.14 28.30
CA GLU A 449 3.55 11.57 27.96
C GLU A 449 3.39 10.15 28.51
N LEU A 450 4.43 9.33 28.40
CA LEU A 450 4.44 7.99 28.95
C LEU A 450 4.31 7.98 30.49
N HIS A 451 5.02 8.88 31.18
CA HIS A 451 4.90 9.02 32.64
C HIS A 451 3.53 9.54 33.08
N GLN A 452 2.89 10.41 32.30
CA GLN A 452 1.51 10.85 32.59
C GLN A 452 0.54 9.69 32.43
N PHE A 453 0.68 8.91 31.36
CA PHE A 453 -0.14 7.73 31.12
C PHE A 453 -0.01 6.68 32.23
N GLU A 454 1.21 6.42 32.73
CA GLU A 454 1.44 5.53 33.88
C GLU A 454 0.68 5.97 35.14
N LYS A 455 0.40 7.27 35.31
CA LYS A 455 -0.32 7.82 36.46
C LYS A 455 -1.82 7.89 36.25
N SER A 456 -2.27 8.30 35.06
CA SER A 456 -3.68 8.57 34.78
C SER A 456 -4.43 7.39 34.18
N SER A 457 -3.71 6.42 33.58
CA SER A 457 -4.26 5.37 32.72
C SER A 457 -5.08 5.88 31.52
N VAL A 458 -4.97 7.17 31.20
CA VAL A 458 -5.64 7.80 30.05
C VAL A 458 -4.56 8.31 29.09
N PRO A 459 -4.43 7.72 27.89
CA PRO A 459 -3.40 8.12 26.96
C PRO A 459 -3.80 9.44 26.28
N THR A 460 -2.83 10.33 26.08
CA THR A 460 -3.05 11.50 25.22
C THR A 460 -3.19 11.07 23.76
N GLN A 461 -3.78 11.95 22.94
CA GLN A 461 -3.90 11.70 21.50
C GLN A 461 -2.54 11.43 20.86
N PHE A 462 -1.50 12.17 21.26
CA PHE A 462 -0.15 12.01 20.74
C PHE A 462 0.45 10.65 21.14
N LEU A 463 0.34 10.23 22.40
CA LEU A 463 0.83 8.94 22.84
C LEU A 463 0.09 7.78 22.17
N ASN A 464 -1.24 7.89 22.04
CA ASN A 464 -2.07 6.91 21.37
C ASN A 464 -1.67 6.76 19.90
N GLN A 465 -1.51 7.88 19.19
CA GLN A 465 -1.06 7.85 17.79
C GLN A 465 0.35 7.26 17.65
N THR A 466 1.31 7.73 18.47
CA THR A 466 2.70 7.23 18.42
C THR A 466 2.78 5.74 18.70
N SER A 467 2.04 5.25 19.71
CA SER A 467 2.00 3.83 20.04
C SER A 467 1.36 3.00 18.94
N SER A 468 0.28 3.47 18.32
CA SER A 468 -0.35 2.78 17.18
C SER A 468 0.56 2.67 15.96
N GLU A 469 1.41 3.68 15.72
CA GLU A 469 2.38 3.68 14.62
C GLU A 469 3.60 2.82 14.94
N LEU A 470 4.12 2.85 16.18
CA LEU A 470 5.28 2.06 16.58
C LEU A 470 4.96 0.57 16.76
N PHE A 471 3.79 0.29 17.30
CA PHE A 471 3.37 -1.02 17.80
C PHE A 471 1.93 -1.34 17.35
N PRO A 472 1.66 -1.38 16.03
CA PRO A 472 0.31 -1.61 15.48
C PRO A 472 -0.28 -2.99 15.83
N GLU A 473 0.51 -3.90 16.39
CA GLU A 473 0.06 -5.16 16.94
C GLU A 473 -0.59 -5.05 18.34
N PHE A 474 -0.39 -3.95 19.05
CA PHE A 474 -0.91 -3.68 20.38
C PHE A 474 -1.81 -2.45 20.38
N SER A 475 -2.82 -2.48 21.24
CA SER A 475 -3.65 -1.32 21.57
C SER A 475 -3.22 -0.81 22.94
N ILE A 476 -2.98 0.50 23.07
CA ILE A 476 -2.60 1.10 24.36
C ILE A 476 -3.70 0.93 25.42
N SER A 477 -4.96 0.81 24.98
CA SER A 477 -6.11 0.55 25.86
C SER A 477 -6.18 -0.90 26.32
N ASP A 478 -5.82 -1.85 25.45
CA ASP A 478 -5.94 -3.29 25.74
C ASP A 478 -4.67 -3.89 26.34
N ASN A 479 -3.51 -3.30 26.04
CA ASN A 479 -2.18 -3.79 26.43
C ASN A 479 -1.27 -2.68 26.98
N PRO A 480 -1.69 -1.95 28.02
CA PRO A 480 -0.95 -0.78 28.52
C PRO A 480 0.46 -1.12 29.00
N GLU A 481 0.65 -2.22 29.75
CA GLU A 481 1.95 -2.62 30.29
C GLU A 481 2.97 -2.97 29.20
N GLU A 482 2.53 -3.71 28.17
CA GLU A 482 3.38 -4.10 27.04
C GLU A 482 3.80 -2.85 26.22
N ILE A 483 2.87 -1.94 25.96
CA ILE A 483 3.17 -0.67 25.30
C ILE A 483 4.18 0.15 26.11
N ILE A 484 4.00 0.25 27.43
CA ILE A 484 4.92 0.97 28.32
C ILE A 484 6.33 0.38 28.25
N SER A 485 6.45 -0.94 28.38
CA SER A 485 7.73 -1.65 28.30
C SER A 485 8.45 -1.41 26.97
N ARG A 486 7.73 -1.57 25.85
CA ARG A 486 8.29 -1.35 24.50
C ARG A 486 8.65 0.10 24.23
N MET A 487 7.84 1.04 24.70
CA MET A 487 8.10 2.47 24.55
C MET A 487 9.36 2.87 25.34
N LYS A 488 9.55 2.36 26.57
CA LYS A 488 10.79 2.57 27.34
C LYS A 488 12.02 2.05 26.59
N LEU A 489 11.94 0.85 26.02
CA LEU A 489 13.02 0.31 25.20
C LEU A 489 13.30 1.17 23.96
N PHE A 490 12.24 1.66 23.29
CA PHE A 490 12.36 2.56 22.15
C PHE A 490 13.03 3.88 22.53
N LEU A 491 12.61 4.53 23.62
CA LEU A 491 13.20 5.75 24.15
C LEU A 491 14.67 5.57 24.58
N HIS A 492 15.01 4.39 25.12
CA HIS A 492 16.39 4.03 25.42
C HIS A 492 17.24 3.95 24.15
N LYS A 493 16.73 3.30 23.10
CA LYS A 493 17.42 3.21 21.79
C LYS A 493 17.59 4.56 21.12
N ILE A 494 16.60 5.45 21.18
CA ILE A 494 16.76 6.84 20.71
C ILE A 494 17.89 7.53 21.46
N GLY A 495 17.94 7.36 22.79
CA GLY A 495 19.00 7.93 23.63
C GLY A 495 20.41 7.43 23.29
N GLN A 496 20.56 6.25 22.67
CA GLN A 496 21.86 5.73 22.19
C GLN A 496 22.28 6.30 20.82
N LEU A 497 21.36 6.94 20.09
CA LEU A 497 21.62 7.52 18.76
C LEU A 497 22.04 9.00 18.83
N ILE A 498 21.69 9.67 19.93
CA ILE A 498 22.06 11.06 20.25
C ILE A 498 23.41 11.06 20.94
#